data_AF-A0AAN8J9X7-F1
#
_entry.id   AF-A0AAN8J9X7-F1
#
_cell.length_a   1.000
_cell.length_b   1.000
_cell.length_c   1.000
_cell.angle_alpha   90.00
_cell.angle_beta   90.00
_cell.angle_gamma   90.00
#
_symmetry.space_group_name_H-M   'P 1'
#
loop_
_entity.id
_entity.type
_entity.pdbx_description
1 polymer ?
#
loop_
_entity_poly.entity_id
_entity_poly.type
_entity_poly.pdbx_seq_one_letter_code
_entity_poly.pdbx_strand_id
1 'polypeptide(L)'
;MVVTGEMISSIAESHIGSDDWSNDSSSETGPGTDKCHFFVADIIEQAGGSVPKKWLGIGGPIGVKEWGDPKSEFLLADDNWELVKTQPEEGDVFSNGKHVAILTGYRTSTHAGKDKIVRDNWGFKPGKSAKDYTFWRYKN
;
A
#
# COMPACT_ATOMS: atom_id res chain seq x y z
N MET A 1 -16.23 -3.96 13.12
CA MET A 1 -15.10 -3.13 13.58
C MET A 1 -14.83 -2.16 12.44
N VAL A 2 -14.69 -0.88 12.71
CA VAL A 2 -14.43 0.11 11.65
C VAL A 2 -12.92 0.19 11.46
N VAL A 3 -12.45 0.01 10.23
CA VAL A 3 -11.02 0.13 9.93
C VAL A 3 -10.67 1.60 9.77
N THR A 4 -9.72 2.09 10.56
CA THR A 4 -9.29 3.50 10.50
C THR A 4 -7.90 3.63 9.87
N GLY A 5 -7.62 4.82 9.34
CA GLY A 5 -6.28 5.14 8.82
C GLY A 5 -5.18 5.01 9.88
N GLU A 6 -5.48 5.37 11.13
CA GLU A 6 -4.57 5.21 12.29
C GLU A 6 -4.27 3.73 12.60
N MET A 7 -5.27 2.85 12.47
CA MET A 7 -5.03 1.41 12.63
C MET A 7 -4.11 0.88 11.53
N ILE A 8 -4.41 1.24 10.27
CA ILE A 8 -3.60 0.85 9.11
C ILE A 8 -2.16 1.34 9.26
N SER A 9 -1.96 2.61 9.63
CA SER A 9 -0.63 3.18 9.81
C SER A 9 0.13 2.55 10.98
N SER A 10 -0.53 2.37 12.13
CA SER A 10 0.09 1.73 13.30
C SER A 10 0.52 0.29 13.02
N ILE A 11 -0.30 -0.48 12.30
CA ILE A 11 0.04 -1.86 11.92
C ILE A 11 1.21 -1.84 10.92
N ALA A 12 1.18 -0.98 9.90
CA ALA A 12 2.30 -0.82 8.97
C ALA A 12 3.61 -0.54 9.70
N GLU A 13 3.58 0.40 10.67
CA GLU A 13 4.76 0.75 11.46
C GLU A 13 5.26 -0.37 12.37
N SER A 14 4.37 -1.22 12.86
CA SER A 14 4.74 -2.38 13.70
C SER A 14 5.62 -3.40 12.96
N HIS A 15 5.59 -3.38 11.62
CA HIS A 15 6.39 -4.24 10.76
C HIS A 15 7.73 -3.62 10.33
N ILE A 16 8.06 -2.38 10.74
CA ILE A 16 9.36 -1.76 10.41
C ILE A 16 10.50 -2.67 10.87
N GLY A 17 11.42 -2.98 9.95
CA GLY A 17 12.53 -3.89 10.20
C GLY A 17 12.28 -5.35 9.84
N SER A 18 11.04 -5.77 9.60
CA SER A 18 10.74 -7.11 9.05
C SER A 18 11.27 -7.22 7.62
N ASP A 19 11.78 -8.39 7.24
CA ASP A 19 12.17 -8.74 5.88
C ASP A 19 11.09 -9.53 5.14
N ASP A 20 9.96 -9.89 5.77
CA ASP A 20 8.94 -10.78 5.19
C ASP A 20 8.44 -10.30 3.82
N TRP A 21 8.32 -9.00 3.60
CA TRP A 21 7.90 -8.42 2.32
C TRP A 21 9.02 -7.65 1.60
N SER A 22 10.27 -7.80 2.03
CA SER A 22 11.39 -7.14 1.35
C SER A 22 11.60 -7.73 -0.05
N ASN A 23 12.20 -6.93 -0.94
CA ASN A 23 12.54 -7.39 -2.28
C ASN A 23 13.50 -8.60 -2.24
N ASP A 24 14.44 -8.63 -1.29
CA ASP A 24 15.45 -9.68 -1.16
C ASP A 24 14.90 -10.96 -0.48
N SER A 25 13.74 -10.92 0.16
CA SER A 25 13.17 -12.08 0.89
C SER A 25 12.75 -13.22 -0.03
N SER A 26 12.82 -14.46 0.45
CA SER A 26 12.37 -15.65 -0.29
C SER A 26 10.89 -16.00 -0.13
N SER A 27 10.16 -15.27 0.72
CA SER A 27 8.71 -15.44 0.93
C SER A 27 7.88 -15.20 -0.35
N GLU A 28 6.62 -15.63 -0.35
CA GLU A 28 5.65 -15.37 -1.43
C GLU A 28 6.16 -15.75 -2.83
N THR A 29 6.30 -14.77 -3.72
CA THR A 29 6.75 -14.94 -5.11
C THR A 29 8.26 -15.13 -5.27
N GLY A 30 9.00 -15.25 -4.16
CA GLY A 30 10.45 -15.45 -4.15
C GLY A 30 11.28 -14.15 -4.20
N PRO A 31 12.62 -14.25 -4.08
CA PRO A 31 13.52 -13.10 -3.99
C PRO A 31 13.67 -12.37 -5.33
N GLY A 32 13.86 -11.05 -5.27
CA GLY A 32 13.97 -10.16 -6.44
C GLY A 32 12.63 -9.73 -7.03
N THR A 33 11.51 -9.97 -6.33
CA THR A 33 10.17 -9.59 -6.77
C THR A 33 9.63 -8.43 -5.93
N ASP A 34 8.92 -7.50 -6.58
CA ASP A 34 8.33 -6.34 -5.89
C ASP A 34 7.10 -6.76 -5.07
N LYS A 35 7.31 -7.05 -3.79
CA LYS A 35 6.28 -7.49 -2.83
C LYS A 35 5.56 -6.35 -2.09
N CYS A 36 5.78 -5.11 -2.50
CA CYS A 36 5.15 -3.96 -1.86
C CYS A 36 3.60 -4.01 -1.86
N HIS A 37 2.99 -4.63 -2.87
CA HIS A 37 1.54 -4.83 -2.92
C HIS A 37 1.04 -5.96 -2.00
N PHE A 38 1.86 -6.99 -1.72
CA PHE A 38 1.55 -8.00 -0.70
C PHE A 38 1.63 -7.39 0.70
N PHE A 39 2.66 -6.57 0.96
CA PHE A 39 2.75 -5.82 2.21
C PHE A 39 1.47 -5.01 2.45
N VAL A 40 1.04 -4.19 1.48
CA VAL A 40 -0.19 -3.41 1.61
C VAL A 40 -1.41 -4.30 1.88
N ALA A 41 -1.55 -5.40 1.14
CA ALA A 41 -2.66 -6.34 1.34
C ALA A 41 -2.70 -6.87 2.78
N ASP A 42 -1.57 -7.36 3.28
CA ASP A 42 -1.49 -7.95 4.62
C ASP A 42 -1.74 -6.92 5.71
N ILE A 43 -1.28 -5.67 5.55
CA ILE A 43 -1.57 -4.62 6.53
C ILE A 43 -3.06 -4.29 6.57
N ILE A 44 -3.71 -4.16 5.40
CA ILE A 44 -5.16 -3.91 5.33
C ILE A 44 -5.94 -5.09 5.93
N GLU A 45 -5.57 -6.34 5.59
CA GLU A 45 -6.23 -7.53 6.13
C GLU A 45 -6.01 -7.66 7.66
N GLN A 46 -4.82 -7.36 8.17
CA GLN A 46 -4.54 -7.30 9.61
C GLN A 46 -5.34 -6.21 10.34
N ALA A 47 -5.60 -5.08 9.68
CA ALA A 47 -6.46 -4.03 10.21
C ALA A 47 -7.95 -4.43 10.22
N GLY A 48 -8.30 -5.59 9.63
CA GLY A 48 -9.66 -6.10 9.50
C GLY A 48 -10.37 -5.67 8.23
N GLY A 49 -9.65 -5.06 7.28
CA GLY A 49 -10.17 -4.64 5.98
C GLY A 49 -9.99 -5.69 4.89
N SER A 50 -10.26 -5.29 3.65
CA SER A 50 -10.05 -6.14 2.47
C SER A 50 -9.45 -5.38 1.29
N VAL A 51 -8.65 -6.07 0.49
CA VAL A 51 -8.15 -5.58 -0.79
C VAL A 51 -8.78 -6.36 -1.95
N PRO A 52 -9.01 -5.71 -3.11
CA PRO A 52 -9.41 -6.43 -4.32
C PRO A 52 -8.38 -7.50 -4.70
N LYS A 53 -8.86 -8.63 -5.20
CA LYS A 53 -8.04 -9.78 -5.63
C LYS A 53 -8.17 -9.99 -7.13
N LYS A 54 -7.12 -10.47 -7.79
CA LYS A 54 -7.21 -10.87 -9.21
C LYS A 54 -7.99 -12.19 -9.33
N TRP A 55 -8.90 -12.24 -10.30
CA TRP A 55 -9.67 -13.41 -10.76
C TRP A 55 -10.20 -14.36 -9.65
N LEU A 56 -11.39 -14.07 -9.10
CA LEU A 56 -12.11 -14.94 -8.15
C LEU A 56 -11.24 -15.55 -7.01
N GLY A 57 -10.18 -14.85 -6.58
CA GLY A 57 -9.27 -15.28 -5.51
C GLY A 57 -8.05 -16.11 -5.95
N ILE A 58 -7.90 -16.40 -7.25
CA ILE A 58 -6.76 -17.14 -7.80
C ILE A 58 -5.78 -16.12 -8.42
N GLY A 59 -4.71 -15.79 -7.68
CA GLY A 59 -3.64 -14.91 -8.18
C GLY A 59 -3.17 -13.80 -7.24
N GLY A 60 -3.65 -13.78 -6.00
CA GLY A 60 -3.22 -12.82 -4.99
C GLY A 60 -3.92 -11.45 -5.08
N PRO A 61 -3.46 -10.47 -4.28
CA PRO A 61 -4.00 -9.11 -4.29
C PRO A 61 -3.74 -8.43 -5.64
N ILE A 62 -4.48 -7.34 -5.91
CA ILE A 62 -4.18 -6.50 -7.07
C ILE A 62 -2.73 -6.00 -7.07
N GLY A 63 -2.16 -5.92 -8.26
CA GLY A 63 -0.77 -5.54 -8.43
C GLY A 63 -0.56 -4.03 -8.29
N VAL A 64 0.70 -3.62 -8.12
CA VAL A 64 1.11 -2.21 -7.97
C VAL A 64 0.60 -1.29 -9.07
N LYS A 65 0.45 -1.80 -10.31
CA LYS A 65 -0.10 -1.04 -11.44
C LYS A 65 -1.53 -0.58 -11.19
N GLU A 66 -2.37 -1.43 -10.57
CA GLU A 66 -3.75 -1.09 -10.23
C GLU A 66 -3.79 0.01 -9.18
N TRP A 67 -2.98 -0.12 -8.12
CA TRP A 67 -2.85 0.93 -7.11
C TRP A 67 -2.40 2.28 -7.70
N GLY A 68 -1.58 2.24 -8.75
CA GLY A 68 -1.08 3.44 -9.43
C GLY A 68 -2.05 4.04 -10.45
N ASP A 69 -3.11 3.33 -10.83
CA ASP A 69 -4.06 3.76 -11.84
C ASP A 69 -5.30 4.40 -11.19
N PRO A 70 -5.54 5.72 -11.33
CA PRO A 70 -6.74 6.36 -10.78
C PRO A 70 -8.05 5.88 -11.42
N LYS A 71 -7.97 5.04 -12.47
CA LYS A 71 -9.10 4.40 -13.14
C LYS A 71 -9.14 2.89 -12.93
N SER A 72 -8.41 2.34 -11.96
CA SER A 72 -8.41 0.91 -11.69
C SER A 72 -9.84 0.38 -11.48
N GLU A 73 -10.28 -0.50 -12.38
CA GLU A 73 -11.61 -1.11 -12.31
C GLU A 73 -11.80 -1.94 -11.04
N PHE A 74 -10.72 -2.50 -10.49
CA PHE A 74 -10.76 -3.28 -9.25
C PHE A 74 -11.05 -2.41 -8.03
N LEU A 75 -10.37 -1.27 -7.90
CA LEU A 75 -10.55 -0.37 -6.76
C LEU A 75 -11.82 0.47 -6.89
N LEU A 76 -12.23 0.80 -8.12
CA LEU A 76 -13.49 1.50 -8.36
C LEU A 76 -14.74 0.61 -8.18
N ALA A 77 -14.60 -0.71 -8.32
CA ALA A 77 -15.68 -1.66 -8.11
C ALA A 77 -15.80 -2.13 -6.64
N ASP A 78 -14.83 -1.81 -5.79
CA ASP A 78 -14.83 -2.17 -4.37
C ASP A 78 -15.30 -0.97 -3.52
N ASP A 79 -16.49 -1.09 -2.93
CA ASP A 79 -17.13 -0.04 -2.13
C ASP A 79 -16.33 0.35 -0.87
N ASN A 80 -15.34 -0.45 -0.48
CA ASN A 80 -14.47 -0.14 0.65
C ASN A 80 -13.35 0.86 0.31
N TRP A 81 -13.12 1.14 -0.98
CA TRP A 81 -12.04 2.00 -1.43
C TRP A 81 -12.57 3.28 -2.10
N GLU A 82 -11.82 4.36 -1.95
CA GLU A 82 -11.99 5.55 -2.80
C GLU A 82 -10.70 6.16 -3.27
N LEU A 83 -10.78 6.74 -4.46
CA LEU A 83 -9.75 7.61 -4.98
C LEU A 83 -9.76 8.92 -4.18
N VAL A 84 -8.64 9.23 -3.55
CA VAL A 84 -8.44 10.50 -2.84
C VAL A 84 -8.23 11.61 -3.86
N LYS A 85 -9.22 12.51 -3.96
CA LYS A 85 -9.18 13.70 -4.84
C LYS A 85 -8.73 14.97 -4.09
N THR A 86 -8.64 14.87 -2.77
CA THR A 86 -8.33 15.97 -1.86
C THR A 86 -6.99 15.70 -1.17
N GLN A 87 -6.79 16.23 0.04
CA GLN A 87 -5.57 16.05 0.79
C GLN A 87 -5.41 14.60 1.26
N PRO A 88 -4.25 13.96 1.00
CA PRO A 88 -3.94 12.66 1.58
C PRO A 88 -3.89 12.68 3.10
N GLU A 89 -4.31 11.60 3.71
CA GLU A 89 -4.35 11.38 5.15
C GLU A 89 -3.62 10.09 5.53
N GLU A 90 -3.27 10.01 6.80
CA GLU A 90 -2.61 8.84 7.35
C GLU A 90 -3.47 7.58 7.15
N GLY A 91 -2.83 6.48 6.76
CA GLY A 91 -3.48 5.23 6.35
C GLY A 91 -3.83 5.15 4.87
N ASP A 92 -3.76 6.25 4.11
CA ASP A 92 -3.95 6.19 2.66
C ASP A 92 -2.86 5.34 2.00
N VAL A 93 -3.29 4.48 1.07
CA VAL A 93 -2.39 3.71 0.21
C VAL A 93 -2.06 4.56 -1.01
N PHE A 94 -0.79 4.66 -1.39
CA PHE A 94 -0.40 5.45 -2.55
C PHE A 94 0.67 4.80 -3.41
N SER A 95 0.58 5.02 -4.72
CA SER A 95 1.40 4.33 -5.72
C SER A 95 1.69 5.21 -6.92
N ASN A 96 2.82 4.96 -7.58
CA ASN A 96 3.16 5.52 -8.89
C ASN A 96 3.09 4.47 -10.02
N GLY A 97 2.45 3.32 -9.76
CA GLY A 97 2.36 2.19 -10.67
C GLY A 97 3.61 1.31 -10.75
N LYS A 98 4.70 1.69 -10.05
CA LYS A 98 5.94 0.89 -9.92
C LYS A 98 6.22 0.44 -8.50
N HIS A 99 5.81 1.23 -7.51
CA HIS A 99 5.87 0.87 -6.10
C HIS A 99 4.66 1.42 -5.36
N VAL A 100 4.31 0.80 -4.24
CA VAL A 100 3.16 1.18 -3.39
C VAL A 100 3.60 1.28 -1.94
N ALA A 101 3.01 2.23 -1.21
CA ALA A 101 3.32 2.53 0.17
C ALA A 101 2.05 2.94 0.93
N ILE A 102 2.14 2.92 2.27
CA ILE A 102 1.10 3.44 3.17
C ILE A 102 1.59 4.78 3.71
N LEU A 103 0.75 5.82 3.71
CA LEU A 103 1.06 7.09 4.34
C LEU A 103 1.00 6.93 5.86
N THR A 104 2.10 7.16 6.57
CA THR A 104 2.21 6.90 8.02
C THR A 104 2.65 8.15 8.79
N GLY A 105 2.38 9.33 8.22
CA GLY A 105 2.63 10.61 8.86
C GLY A 105 2.90 11.72 7.86
N TYR A 106 3.27 12.90 8.36
CA TYR A 106 3.55 14.04 7.51
C TYR A 106 4.71 13.75 6.56
N ARG A 107 4.42 13.65 5.26
CA ARG A 107 5.39 13.38 4.19
C ARG A 107 6.24 12.13 4.45
N THR A 108 5.68 11.16 5.16
CA THR A 108 6.35 9.95 5.61
C THR A 108 5.51 8.74 5.26
N SER A 109 6.16 7.67 4.83
CA SER A 109 5.49 6.46 4.36
C SER A 109 6.20 5.21 4.85
N THR A 110 5.41 4.17 5.10
CA THR A 110 5.91 2.83 5.41
C THR A 110 5.69 1.91 4.21
N HIS A 111 6.74 1.20 3.79
CA HIS A 111 6.68 0.32 2.63
C HIS A 111 7.79 -0.73 2.63
N ALA A 112 7.63 -1.73 1.76
CA ALA A 112 8.69 -2.69 1.45
C ALA A 112 9.91 -1.98 0.85
N GLY A 113 11.05 -2.07 1.53
CA GLY A 113 12.35 -1.68 1.02
C GLY A 113 13.07 -2.85 0.35
N LYS A 114 14.37 -2.66 0.08
CA LYS A 114 15.19 -3.71 -0.53
C LYS A 114 15.36 -4.92 0.41
N ASP A 115 15.82 -4.66 1.62
CA ASP A 115 16.18 -5.66 2.62
C ASP A 115 15.14 -5.82 3.73
N LYS A 116 14.35 -4.77 3.99
CA LYS A 116 13.36 -4.73 5.07
C LYS A 116 12.23 -3.75 4.78
N ILE A 117 11.16 -3.81 5.57
CA ILE A 117 10.18 -2.73 5.68
C ILE A 117 10.86 -1.50 6.27
N VAL A 118 10.68 -0.36 5.60
CA VAL A 118 11.26 0.92 5.99
C VAL A 118 10.16 1.96 6.16
N ARG A 119 10.44 2.92 7.04
CA ARG A 119 9.72 4.19 7.14
C ARG A 119 10.63 5.30 6.64
N ASP A 120 10.27 5.92 5.53
CA ASP A 120 11.05 7.00 4.94
C ASP A 120 10.15 8.01 4.21
N ASN A 121 10.74 8.88 3.39
CA ASN A 121 10.04 9.89 2.61
C ASN A 121 9.89 9.53 1.11
N TRP A 122 9.82 8.25 0.73
CA TRP A 122 9.83 7.78 -0.66
C TRP A 122 8.91 8.58 -1.61
N GLY A 123 7.67 8.87 -1.18
CA GLY A 123 6.70 9.68 -1.92
C GLY A 123 6.97 11.19 -1.98
N PHE A 124 7.91 11.67 -1.18
CA PHE A 124 8.03 13.08 -0.79
C PHE A 124 9.47 13.62 -0.82
N LYS A 125 10.40 12.86 -1.41
CA LYS A 125 11.79 13.29 -1.66
C LYS A 125 11.83 14.60 -2.47
N PRO A 126 12.89 15.42 -2.35
CA PRO A 126 13.05 16.61 -3.18
C PRO A 126 12.86 16.28 -4.67
N GLY A 127 11.99 17.04 -5.36
CA GLY A 127 11.63 16.79 -6.75
C GLY A 127 10.49 15.80 -6.98
N LYS A 128 9.90 15.24 -5.91
CA LYS A 128 8.65 14.48 -5.93
C LYS A 128 7.51 15.28 -5.31
N SER A 129 6.33 15.15 -5.91
CA SER A 129 5.09 15.76 -5.46
C SER A 129 4.04 14.69 -5.23
N ALA A 130 3.10 14.92 -4.31
CA ALA A 130 1.92 14.06 -4.16
C ALA A 130 1.15 13.89 -5.50
N LYS A 131 1.25 14.85 -6.41
CA LYS A 131 0.66 14.77 -7.76
C LYS A 131 1.26 13.68 -8.65
N ASP A 132 2.43 13.15 -8.30
CA ASP A 132 3.09 12.06 -9.03
C ASP A 132 2.56 10.67 -8.64
N TYR A 133 1.60 10.62 -7.70
CA TYR A 133 1.07 9.40 -7.12
C TYR A 133 -0.46 9.40 -7.15
N THR A 134 -1.01 8.20 -7.22
CA THR A 134 -2.43 7.92 -7.02
C THR A 134 -2.62 7.50 -5.57
N PHE A 135 -3.61 8.08 -4.89
CA PHE A 135 -3.92 7.82 -3.49
C PHE A 135 -5.30 7.16 -3.37
N TRP A 136 -5.37 6.11 -2.57
CA TRP A 136 -6.57 5.35 -2.28
C TRP A 136 -6.79 5.29 -0.77
N ARG A 137 -8.02 5.60 -0.36
CA ARG A 137 -8.43 5.58 1.04
C ARG A 137 -9.38 4.42 1.29
N TYR A 138 -9.15 3.70 2.37
CA TYR A 138 -10.07 2.69 2.87
C TYR A 138 -11.17 3.34 3.72
N LYS A 139 -12.43 2.93 3.56
CA LYS A 139 -13.60 3.62 4.11
C LYS A 139 -14.48 2.85 5.10
N ASN A 140 -14.35 1.53 5.18
CA ASN A 140 -15.32 0.67 5.89
C ASN A 140 -14.67 -0.20 6.98
#